data_AF-A0A528BCI7-F1
#
_entry.id   AF-A0A528BCI7-F1
#
_cell.length_a   1.000
_cell.length_b   1.000
_cell.length_c   1.000
_cell.angle_alpha   90.00
_cell.angle_beta   90.00
_cell.angle_gamma   90.00
#
_symmetry.space_group_name_H-M   'P 1'
#
loop_
_entity.id
_entity.type
_entity.pdbx_description
1 polymer ?
#
loop_
_entity_poly.entity_id
_entity_poly.type
_entity_poly.pdbx_seq_one_letter_code
_entity_poly.pdbx_strand_id
1 'polypeptide(L)'
;MQEKKPWKSLPDITGVVESEFVRPYFTGDNVYPFRTGDPMLAVIPCGVRGKLEQGKIDLHPGLQQWWSRAEEIWNVNRSNGRMSLAERLDYQSTLSKQFPIPLLRVVYNRSGMHVVAAKLFNTRAILGSGLYWAPVHSEEEANYLCAVLNAPVTTELVRPFMTYGKDERDIAKHVWEVPIP
;
A
#
# COMPACT_ATOMS: atom_id res chain seq x y z
N MET A 1 -4.11 -2.89 9.65
CA MET A 1 -3.61 -4.24 9.29
C MET A 1 -3.65 -5.12 10.53
N GLN A 2 -4.26 -6.30 10.45
CA GLN A 2 -4.19 -7.26 11.56
C GLN A 2 -3.24 -8.40 11.18
N GLU A 3 -2.11 -8.47 11.88
CA GLU A 3 -1.15 -9.54 11.69
C GLU A 3 -1.73 -10.88 12.12
N LYS A 4 -1.45 -11.92 11.33
CA LYS A 4 -1.83 -13.30 11.63
C LYS A 4 -0.64 -14.04 12.24
N LYS A 5 -0.91 -15.08 13.03
CA LYS A 5 0.14 -16.03 13.44
C LYS A 5 0.80 -16.63 12.18
N PRO A 6 2.13 -16.82 12.14
CA PRO A 6 3.09 -16.66 13.24
C PRO A 6 3.57 -15.22 13.50
N TRP A 7 3.38 -14.30 12.54
CA TRP A 7 3.97 -12.96 12.54
C TRP A 7 3.65 -12.14 13.80
N LYS A 8 2.38 -12.16 14.24
CA LYS A 8 1.91 -11.43 15.42
C LYS A 8 2.65 -11.77 16.72
N SER A 9 3.25 -12.95 16.82
CA SER A 9 3.94 -13.44 18.03
C SER A 9 5.47 -13.32 17.95
N LEU A 10 6.00 -12.82 16.84
CA LEU A 10 7.45 -12.65 16.67
C LEU A 10 7.91 -11.38 17.40
N PRO A 11 9.14 -11.38 17.93
CA PRO A 11 9.71 -10.17 18.51
C PRO A 11 9.95 -9.11 17.44
N ASP A 12 9.85 -7.84 17.84
CA ASP A 12 10.14 -6.72 16.97
C ASP A 12 11.60 -6.74 16.48
N ILE A 13 11.80 -6.32 15.23
CA ILE A 13 13.14 -6.13 14.66
C ILE A 13 13.59 -4.71 14.98
N THR A 14 14.63 -4.59 15.79
CA THR A 14 15.29 -3.32 16.10
C THR A 14 16.63 -3.22 15.36
N GLY A 15 16.93 -2.04 14.83
CA GLY A 15 18.17 -1.76 14.08
C GLY A 15 18.23 -0.32 13.59
N VAL A 16 19.42 0.11 13.19
CA VAL A 16 19.64 1.43 12.58
C VAL A 16 19.57 1.26 11.07
N VAL A 17 18.72 2.06 10.42
CA VAL A 17 18.53 2.04 8.96
C VAL A 17 18.63 3.46 8.44
N GLU A 18 19.20 3.62 7.26
CA GLU A 18 19.29 4.89 6.57
C GLU A 18 17.88 5.45 6.31
N SER A 19 17.69 6.74 6.59
CA SER A 19 16.38 7.39 6.50
C SER A 19 15.74 7.32 5.10
N GLU A 20 16.53 7.08 4.06
CA GLU A 20 16.02 6.87 2.70
C GLU A 20 15.14 5.63 2.59
N PHE A 21 15.46 4.54 3.31
CA PHE A 21 14.71 3.27 3.26
C PHE A 21 13.52 3.24 4.20
N VAL A 22 13.45 4.19 5.13
CA VAL A 22 12.25 4.41 5.95
C VAL A 22 11.23 5.16 5.11
N ARG A 23 10.15 4.48 4.74
CA ARG A 23 9.12 4.99 3.82
C ARG A 23 7.76 5.11 4.51
N PRO A 24 7.01 6.20 4.26
CA PRO A 24 5.61 6.28 4.63
C PRO A 24 4.81 5.17 3.95
N TYR A 25 4.11 4.37 4.73
CA TYR A 25 3.30 3.25 4.28
C TYR A 25 1.84 3.50 4.62
N PHE A 26 1.01 3.59 3.58
CA PHE A 26 -0.43 3.79 3.72
C PHE A 26 -1.18 2.50 3.44
N THR A 27 -2.17 2.23 4.27
CA THR A 27 -3.11 1.12 4.12
C THR A 27 -4.55 1.66 4.10
N GLY A 28 -5.52 0.77 3.88
CA GLY A 28 -6.95 1.14 3.94
C GLY A 28 -7.34 1.87 5.23
N ASP A 29 -6.68 1.54 6.34
CA ASP A 29 -6.95 2.12 7.66
C ASP A 29 -6.48 3.57 7.80
N ASN A 30 -5.63 4.04 6.88
CA ASN A 30 -5.08 5.41 6.88
C ASN A 30 -5.86 6.35 5.94
N VAL A 31 -6.95 5.91 5.32
CA VAL A 31 -7.70 6.70 4.33
C VAL A 31 -9.11 6.97 4.84
N TYR A 32 -9.45 8.25 4.93
CA TYR A 32 -10.75 8.76 5.35
C TYR A 32 -11.34 9.62 4.23
N PRO A 33 -12.65 9.94 4.28
CA PRO A 33 -13.24 10.78 3.26
C PRO A 33 -12.48 12.10 3.12
N PHE A 34 -11.97 12.36 1.91
CA PHE A 34 -11.22 13.54 1.52
C PHE A 34 -9.83 13.74 2.17
N ARG A 35 -9.37 12.86 3.07
CA ARG A 35 -8.08 13.03 3.75
C ARG A 35 -7.39 11.71 4.06
N THR A 36 -6.06 11.74 4.08
CA THR A 36 -5.25 10.65 4.63
C THR A 36 -4.89 10.96 6.09
N GLY A 37 -4.88 9.93 6.94
CA GLY A 37 -4.29 9.99 8.27
C GLY A 37 -2.78 9.85 8.24
N ASP A 38 -2.18 9.77 9.43
CA ASP A 38 -0.75 9.56 9.55
C ASP A 38 -0.33 8.18 9.02
N PRO A 39 0.70 8.12 8.17
CA PRO A 39 1.20 6.85 7.67
C PRO A 39 1.97 6.11 8.75
N MET A 40 2.00 4.78 8.62
CA MET A 40 3.01 3.99 9.33
C MET A 40 4.35 4.15 8.64
N LEU A 41 5.45 3.91 9.36
CA LEU A 41 6.77 3.85 8.76
C LEU A 41 7.16 2.39 8.53
N ALA A 42 7.65 2.09 7.33
CA ALA A 42 8.14 0.77 6.96
C ALA A 42 9.53 0.86 6.35
N VAL A 43 10.38 -0.12 6.64
CA VAL A 43 11.69 -0.27 5.98
C VAL A 43 11.47 -0.97 4.63
N ILE A 44 11.75 -0.27 3.54
CA ILE A 44 11.54 -0.76 2.19
C ILE A 44 12.83 -0.53 1.38
N PRO A 45 13.46 -1.59 0.83
CA PRO A 45 14.68 -1.48 0.04
C PRO A 45 14.34 -0.90 -1.35
N CYS A 46 14.11 0.40 -1.43
CA CYS A 46 13.80 1.10 -2.67
C CYS A 46 14.45 2.48 -2.73
N GLY A 47 14.91 2.86 -3.91
CA GLY A 47 15.38 4.21 -4.21
C GLY A 47 14.27 5.06 -4.82
N VAL A 48 14.66 6.18 -5.45
CA VAL A 48 13.73 7.04 -6.21
C VAL A 48 13.22 6.35 -7.47
N ARG A 49 14.06 5.52 -8.09
CA ARG A 49 13.80 4.90 -9.40
C ARG A 49 13.13 3.52 -9.33
N GLY A 50 12.96 2.94 -8.13
CA GLY A 50 12.44 1.58 -8.01
C GLY A 50 12.94 0.85 -6.78
N LYS A 51 12.54 -0.43 -6.67
CA LYS A 51 13.13 -1.38 -5.72
C LYS A 51 14.64 -1.52 -5.94
N LEU A 52 15.37 -1.75 -4.86
CA LEU A 52 16.78 -2.09 -4.92
C LEU A 52 16.95 -3.59 -5.20
N GLU A 53 17.98 -3.91 -5.96
CA GLU A 53 18.48 -5.27 -6.12
C GLU A 53 19.42 -5.62 -4.96
N GLN A 54 19.61 -6.90 -4.69
CA GLN A 54 20.40 -7.38 -3.55
C GLN A 54 21.80 -6.74 -3.48
N GLY A 55 22.53 -6.70 -4.60
CA GLY A 55 23.87 -6.10 -4.61
C GLY A 55 23.92 -4.61 -4.31
N LYS A 56 22.80 -3.89 -4.42
CA LYS A 56 22.71 -2.49 -3.98
C LYS A 56 22.36 -2.38 -2.50
N ILE A 57 21.60 -3.34 -1.94
CA ILE A 57 21.33 -3.40 -0.50
C ILE A 57 22.65 -3.52 0.26
N ASP A 58 23.58 -4.33 -0.24
CA ASP A 58 24.89 -4.57 0.38
C ASP A 58 25.77 -3.31 0.47
N LEU A 59 25.46 -2.26 -0.31
CA LEU A 59 26.15 -0.96 -0.25
C LEU A 59 25.67 -0.07 0.89
N HIS A 60 24.59 -0.45 1.58
CA HIS A 60 23.96 0.29 2.66
C HIS A 60 23.99 -0.55 3.95
N PRO A 61 25.00 -0.37 4.82
CA PRO A 61 25.22 -1.25 5.96
C PRO A 61 24.02 -1.35 6.92
N GLY A 62 23.28 -0.25 7.13
CA GLY A 62 22.11 -0.25 8.02
C GLY A 62 20.96 -1.06 7.45
N LEU A 63 20.63 -0.81 6.18
CA LEU A 63 19.64 -1.59 5.45
C LEU A 63 20.03 -3.06 5.34
N GLN A 64 21.28 -3.37 5.00
CA GLN A 64 21.77 -4.74 4.85
C GLN A 64 21.58 -5.53 6.14
N GLN A 65 22.01 -4.97 7.28
CA GLN A 65 21.89 -5.63 8.58
C GLN A 65 20.42 -5.88 8.94
N TRP A 66 19.56 -4.87 8.73
CA TRP A 66 18.13 -5.00 8.99
C TRP A 66 17.47 -6.03 8.07
N TRP A 67 17.82 -6.01 6.78
CA TRP A 67 17.25 -6.88 5.76
C TRP A 67 17.64 -8.35 5.97
N SER A 68 18.91 -8.63 6.29
CA SER A 68 19.36 -9.98 6.61
C SER A 68 18.59 -10.57 7.80
N ARG A 69 18.39 -9.79 8.87
CA ARG A 69 17.60 -10.24 10.03
C ARG A 69 16.13 -10.47 9.67
N ALA A 70 15.54 -9.60 8.87
CA ALA A 70 14.17 -9.78 8.39
C ALA A 70 14.05 -11.04 7.50
N GLU A 71 15.04 -11.32 6.68
CA GLU A 71 15.08 -12.49 5.79
C GLU A 71 15.28 -13.80 6.56
N GLU A 72 16.10 -13.83 7.61
CA GLU A 72 16.22 -14.97 8.52
C GLU A 72 14.87 -15.29 9.17
N ILE A 73 14.19 -14.28 9.73
CA ILE A 73 12.88 -14.43 10.35
C ILE A 73 11.85 -14.92 9.34
N TRP A 74 11.86 -14.36 8.13
CA TRP A 74 11.00 -14.79 7.03
C TRP A 74 11.24 -16.26 6.67
N ASN A 75 12.50 -16.68 6.51
CA ASN A 75 12.87 -18.02 6.10
C ASN A 75 12.44 -19.09 7.12
N VAL A 76 12.48 -18.77 8.41
CA VAL A 76 12.03 -19.66 9.50
C VAL A 76 10.50 -19.76 9.58
N ASN A 77 9.78 -18.67 9.32
CA ASN A 77 8.34 -18.58 9.60
C ASN A 77 7.43 -18.65 8.35
N ARG A 78 8.00 -18.59 7.16
CA ARG A 78 7.24 -18.65 5.90
C ARG A 78 6.48 -19.97 5.76
N SER A 79 5.26 -19.87 5.25
CA SER A 79 4.40 -21.04 5.06
C SER A 79 4.91 -22.01 3.99
N ASN A 80 5.71 -21.55 3.03
CA ASN A 80 6.32 -22.41 2.02
C ASN A 80 7.68 -21.89 1.55
N GLY A 81 8.45 -22.83 0.99
CA GLY A 81 9.82 -22.64 0.54
C GLY A 81 10.01 -21.80 -0.74
N ARG A 82 8.93 -21.33 -1.36
CA ARG A 82 8.94 -20.92 -2.78
C ARG A 82 9.32 -19.47 -3.03
N MET A 83 9.35 -18.64 -2.00
CA MET A 83 9.49 -17.20 -2.15
C MET A 83 10.41 -16.63 -1.07
N SER A 84 11.39 -15.84 -1.51
CA SER A 84 12.23 -14.98 -0.68
C SER A 84 11.43 -13.78 -0.14
N LEU A 85 12.00 -13.07 0.83
CA LEU A 85 11.38 -11.85 1.37
C LEU A 85 11.26 -10.76 0.29
N ALA A 86 12.29 -10.61 -0.55
CA ALA A 86 12.29 -9.64 -1.65
C ALA A 86 11.22 -9.93 -2.71
N GLU A 87 11.06 -11.20 -3.11
CA GLU A 87 9.99 -11.61 -4.02
C GLU A 87 8.62 -11.46 -3.39
N ARG A 88 8.49 -11.71 -2.07
CA ARG A 88 7.23 -11.51 -1.35
C ARG A 88 6.82 -10.05 -1.30
N LEU A 89 7.78 -9.16 -1.05
CA LEU A 89 7.60 -7.71 -1.00
C LEU A 89 7.09 -7.18 -2.36
N ASP A 90 7.60 -7.73 -3.46
CA ASP A 90 7.19 -7.35 -4.82
C ASP A 90 6.31 -8.41 -5.52
N TYR A 91 5.52 -9.14 -4.75
CA TYR A 91 4.64 -10.17 -5.29
C TYR A 91 3.65 -9.57 -6.29
N GLN A 92 3.53 -10.14 -7.50
CA GLN A 92 2.73 -9.59 -8.60
C GLN A 92 3.05 -8.11 -8.96
N SER A 93 4.30 -7.70 -8.71
CA SER A 93 4.81 -6.35 -8.94
C SER A 93 4.09 -5.26 -8.13
N THR A 94 3.54 -5.60 -6.96
CA THR A 94 2.78 -4.65 -6.11
C THR A 94 3.62 -3.47 -5.64
N LEU A 95 4.94 -3.64 -5.53
CA LEU A 95 5.85 -2.56 -5.16
C LEU A 95 6.40 -1.87 -6.43
N SER A 96 6.93 -2.64 -7.38
CA SER A 96 7.58 -2.11 -8.57
C SER A 96 6.65 -1.26 -9.44
N LYS A 97 5.36 -1.59 -9.53
CA LYS A 97 4.37 -0.80 -10.30
C LYS A 97 4.10 0.61 -9.73
N GLN A 98 4.52 0.87 -8.50
CA GLN A 98 4.37 2.20 -7.89
C GLN A 98 5.45 3.18 -8.33
N PHE A 99 6.50 2.72 -9.01
CA PHE A 99 7.63 3.56 -9.42
C PHE A 99 7.55 3.94 -10.91
N PRO A 100 7.96 5.18 -11.27
CA PRO A 100 8.26 6.30 -10.37
C PRO A 100 7.02 6.76 -9.61
N ILE A 101 7.18 7.10 -8.33
CA ILE A 101 6.05 7.47 -7.46
C ILE A 101 5.54 8.85 -7.87
N PRO A 102 4.28 8.98 -8.35
CA PRO A 102 3.72 10.26 -8.73
C PRO A 102 3.61 11.19 -7.52
N LEU A 103 3.82 12.49 -7.75
CA LEU A 103 3.70 13.54 -6.74
C LEU A 103 2.29 13.57 -6.13
N LEU A 104 1.28 13.54 -7.00
CA LEU A 104 -0.13 13.57 -6.64
C LEU A 104 -0.81 12.28 -7.11
N ARG A 105 -1.50 11.62 -6.18
CA ARG A 105 -2.31 10.43 -6.44
C ARG A 105 -3.67 10.59 -5.78
N VAL A 106 -4.70 10.03 -6.41
CA VAL A 106 -5.94 9.71 -5.70
C VAL A 106 -5.83 8.27 -5.22
N VAL A 107 -6.11 8.05 -3.93
CA VAL A 107 -6.16 6.72 -3.31
C VAL A 107 -7.57 6.43 -2.86
N TYR A 108 -8.00 5.17 -2.95
CA TYR A 108 -9.28 4.73 -2.43
C TYR A 108 -9.20 3.32 -1.85
N ASN A 109 -10.08 3.03 -0.89
CA ASN A 109 -10.09 1.75 -0.19
C ASN A 109 -10.52 0.59 -1.11
N ARG A 110 -9.76 -0.50 -1.08
CA ARG A 110 -10.14 -1.74 -1.78
C ARG A 110 -11.37 -2.40 -1.16
N SER A 111 -11.57 -2.24 0.15
CA SER A 111 -12.64 -2.88 0.90
C SER A 111 -13.14 -1.96 2.01
N GLY A 112 -14.42 -2.13 2.36
CA GLY A 112 -15.12 -1.32 3.36
C GLY A 112 -16.60 -1.19 3.03
N MET A 113 -17.38 -0.71 4.00
CA MET A 113 -18.83 -0.48 3.87
C MET A 113 -19.15 0.71 2.94
N HIS A 114 -18.20 1.64 2.80
CA HIS A 114 -18.31 2.80 1.92
C HIS A 114 -17.07 2.92 1.06
N VAL A 115 -17.26 3.48 -0.14
CA VAL A 115 -16.15 3.97 -0.95
C VAL A 115 -15.61 5.23 -0.26
N VAL A 116 -14.31 5.21 -0.01
CA VAL A 116 -13.58 6.29 0.65
C VAL A 116 -12.36 6.60 -0.18
N ALA A 117 -12.23 7.86 -0.58
CA ALA A 117 -11.11 8.33 -1.39
C ALA A 117 -10.47 9.57 -0.79
N ALA A 118 -9.17 9.70 -1.00
CA ALA A 118 -8.40 10.87 -0.63
C ALA A 118 -7.31 11.17 -1.65
N LYS A 119 -6.93 12.44 -1.70
CA LYS A 119 -5.72 12.88 -2.39
C LYS A 119 -4.49 12.65 -1.51
N LEU A 120 -3.43 12.16 -2.12
CA LEU A 120 -2.15 11.88 -1.48
C LEU A 120 -1.04 12.62 -2.21
N PHE A 121 -0.45 13.60 -1.52
CA PHE A 121 0.65 14.42 -2.03
C PHE A 121 1.97 13.99 -1.38
N ASN A 122 2.59 12.92 -1.89
CA ASN A 122 3.81 12.37 -1.31
C ASN A 122 4.55 11.43 -2.29
N THR A 123 5.73 11.84 -2.75
CA THR A 123 6.61 11.08 -3.67
C THR A 123 7.36 9.93 -3.00
N ARG A 124 7.30 9.80 -1.68
CA ARG A 124 7.91 8.70 -0.92
C ARG A 124 6.91 7.66 -0.44
N ALA A 125 5.61 7.97 -0.52
CA ALA A 125 4.57 7.13 0.05
C ALA A 125 4.36 5.83 -0.75
N ILE A 126 4.45 4.70 -0.06
CA ILE A 126 4.17 3.37 -0.57
C ILE A 126 2.77 2.96 -0.13
N LEU A 127 2.02 2.37 -1.05
CA LEU A 127 0.64 1.96 -0.84
C LEU A 127 0.58 0.43 -0.66
N GLY A 128 -0.10 0.00 0.39
CA GLY A 128 -0.41 -1.41 0.61
C GLY A 128 -1.51 -1.92 -0.32
N SER A 129 -1.63 -3.24 -0.42
CA SER A 129 -2.61 -3.91 -1.29
C SER A 129 -4.08 -3.65 -0.95
N GLY A 130 -4.35 -3.01 0.20
CA GLY A 130 -5.69 -2.58 0.62
C GLY A 130 -6.10 -1.23 0.04
N LEU A 131 -5.24 -0.57 -0.72
CA LEU A 131 -5.53 0.68 -1.42
C LEU A 131 -5.35 0.51 -2.92
N TYR A 132 -6.31 1.03 -3.67
CA TYR A 132 -6.12 1.34 -5.07
C TYR A 132 -5.71 2.79 -5.22
N TRP A 133 -5.07 3.10 -6.34
CA TRP A 133 -4.60 4.44 -6.61
C TRP A 133 -4.50 4.71 -8.10
N ALA A 134 -4.54 5.98 -8.46
CA ALA A 134 -4.25 6.48 -9.79
C ALA A 134 -3.42 7.78 -9.69
N PRO A 135 -2.43 7.99 -10.58
CA PRO A 135 -1.83 9.31 -10.75
C PRO A 135 -2.88 10.28 -11.29
N VAL A 136 -2.77 11.55 -10.90
CA VAL A 136 -3.58 12.64 -11.47
C VAL A 136 -2.66 13.83 -11.76
N HIS A 137 -3.06 14.66 -12.71
CA HIS A 137 -2.25 15.74 -13.25
C HIS A 137 -2.47 17.07 -12.54
N SER A 138 -3.62 17.26 -11.87
CA SER A 138 -3.93 18.50 -11.15
C SER A 138 -4.70 18.26 -9.85
N GLU A 139 -4.72 19.27 -8.99
CA GLU A 139 -5.52 19.23 -7.77
C GLU A 139 -7.02 19.25 -8.07
N GLU A 140 -7.45 19.92 -9.14
CA GLU A 140 -8.84 19.95 -9.59
C GLU A 140 -9.32 18.57 -10.02
N GLU A 141 -8.50 17.83 -10.78
CA GLU A 141 -8.78 16.44 -11.15
C GLU A 141 -8.86 15.55 -9.90
N ALA A 142 -7.91 15.70 -8.97
CA ALA A 142 -7.96 15.01 -7.67
C ALA A 142 -9.24 15.32 -6.90
N ASN A 143 -9.63 16.59 -6.81
CA ASN A 143 -10.82 17.04 -6.10
C ASN A 143 -12.08 16.47 -6.75
N TYR A 144 -12.15 16.48 -8.08
CA TYR A 144 -13.24 15.90 -8.85
C TYR A 144 -13.41 14.41 -8.54
N LEU A 145 -12.34 13.63 -8.69
CA LEU A 145 -12.37 12.20 -8.42
C LEU A 145 -12.68 11.90 -6.94
N CYS A 146 -12.12 12.66 -6.00
CA CYS A 146 -12.46 12.51 -4.59
C CYS A 146 -13.93 12.84 -4.32
N ALA A 147 -14.50 13.87 -4.96
CA ALA A 147 -15.90 14.22 -4.80
C ALA A 147 -16.82 13.10 -5.31
N VAL A 148 -16.54 12.56 -6.51
CA VAL A 148 -17.29 11.43 -7.07
C VAL A 148 -17.16 10.20 -6.18
N LEU A 149 -15.93 9.79 -5.83
CA LEU A 149 -15.71 8.54 -5.09
C LEU A 149 -16.26 8.58 -3.66
N ASN A 150 -16.24 9.74 -2.99
CA ASN A 150 -16.81 9.89 -1.64
C ASN A 150 -18.32 10.20 -1.65
N ALA A 151 -18.95 10.37 -2.81
CA ALA A 151 -20.39 10.62 -2.87
C ALA A 151 -21.17 9.35 -2.43
N PRO A 152 -22.23 9.49 -1.61
CA PRO A 152 -23.04 8.35 -1.18
C PRO A 152 -23.59 7.54 -2.35
N VAL A 153 -24.02 8.22 -3.41
CA VAL A 153 -24.54 7.60 -4.65
C VAL A 153 -23.53 6.65 -5.28
N THR A 154 -22.23 6.94 -5.24
CA THR A 154 -21.20 6.07 -5.79
C THR A 154 -21.10 4.76 -5.00
N THR A 155 -21.21 4.83 -3.68
CA THR A 155 -21.26 3.61 -2.86
C THR A 155 -22.51 2.79 -3.17
N GLU A 156 -23.67 3.43 -3.30
CA GLU A 156 -24.94 2.76 -3.61
C GLU A 156 -24.91 2.07 -4.98
N LEU A 157 -24.35 2.73 -6.00
CA LEU A 157 -24.21 2.18 -7.35
C LEU A 157 -23.20 1.04 -7.42
N VAL A 158 -22.13 1.07 -6.61
CA VAL A 158 -21.10 0.02 -6.61
C VAL A 158 -21.53 -1.21 -5.80
N ARG A 159 -22.40 -1.03 -4.81
CA ARG A 159 -22.87 -2.10 -3.90
C ARG A 159 -23.32 -3.39 -4.61
N PRO A 160 -24.06 -3.37 -5.74
CA PRO A 160 -24.43 -4.60 -6.44
C PRO A 160 -23.25 -5.41 -6.99
N PHE A 161 -22.11 -4.77 -7.26
CA PHE A 161 -20.89 -5.41 -7.78
C PHE A 161 -19.96 -5.93 -6.68
N MET A 162 -20.16 -5.47 -5.44
CA MET A 162 -19.33 -5.92 -4.32
C MET A 162 -19.57 -7.39 -4.04
N THR A 163 -18.53 -8.12 -3.65
CA THR A 163 -18.68 -9.53 -3.25
C THR A 163 -19.44 -9.62 -1.93
N TYR A 164 -20.42 -10.53 -1.87
CA TYR A 164 -21.27 -10.75 -0.69
C TYR A 164 -20.84 -12.00 0.09
N GLY A 165 -20.75 -11.84 1.41
CA GLY A 165 -20.49 -12.89 2.39
C GLY A 165 -21.27 -12.64 3.68
N LYS A 166 -20.61 -12.68 4.84
CA LYS A 166 -21.25 -12.36 6.14
C LYS A 166 -21.41 -10.85 6.39
N ASP A 167 -20.54 -10.03 5.79
CA ASP A 167 -20.60 -8.56 5.68
C ASP A 167 -20.04 -8.17 4.28
N GLU A 168 -20.46 -7.04 3.70
CA GLU A 168 -20.02 -6.53 2.38
C GLU A 168 -18.51 -6.23 2.34
N ARG A 169 -17.66 -6.98 1.61
CA ARG A 169 -16.19 -6.71 1.64
C ARG A 169 -15.41 -7.16 0.39
N ASP A 170 -15.54 -6.41 -0.69
CA ASP A 170 -14.43 -5.95 -1.54
C ASP A 170 -15.04 -5.03 -2.61
N ILE A 171 -14.70 -3.75 -2.58
CA ILE A 171 -15.08 -2.74 -3.59
C ILE A 171 -14.29 -3.00 -4.89
N ALA A 172 -13.04 -3.45 -4.74
CA ALA A 172 -12.13 -3.74 -5.85
C ALA A 172 -12.04 -2.57 -6.84
N LYS A 173 -12.15 -2.86 -8.15
CA LYS A 173 -12.16 -1.85 -9.22
C LYS A 173 -13.57 -1.54 -9.73
N HIS A 174 -14.61 -2.05 -9.08
CA HIS A 174 -16.00 -1.89 -9.52
C HIS A 174 -16.49 -0.43 -9.47
N VAL A 175 -15.79 0.45 -8.74
CA VAL A 175 -16.01 1.90 -8.77
C VAL A 175 -15.88 2.53 -10.15
N TRP A 176 -15.19 1.87 -11.08
CA TRP A 176 -15.01 2.34 -12.46
C TRP A 176 -16.01 1.74 -13.44
N GLU A 177 -16.91 0.87 -12.97
CA GLU A 177 -17.98 0.26 -13.78
C GLU A 177 -19.30 1.04 -13.67
N VAL A 178 -19.40 1.95 -12.70
CA VAL A 178 -20.58 2.80 -12.49
C VAL A 178 -20.45 4.11 -13.27
N PRO A 179 -21.58 4.77 -13.62
CA PRO A 179 -21.54 6.09 -14.26
C PRO A 179 -20.78 7.11 -13.42
N ILE A 180 -19.77 7.73 -14.03
CA ILE A 180 -19.01 8.85 -13.46
C ILE A 180 -19.50 10.12 -14.17
N PRO A 181 -19.95 11.16 -13.43
CA PRO A 181 -20.44 12.41 -14.01
C PRO A 181 -19.39 13.18 -14.83
#